data_AF-Q4S2G0-F1
#
_entry.id   AF-Q4S2G0-F1
#
_cell.length_a   1.000
_cell.length_b   1.000
_cell.length_c   1.000
_cell.angle_alpha   90.00
_cell.angle_beta   90.00
_cell.angle_gamma   90.00
#
_symmetry.space_group_name_H-M   'P 1'
#
loop_
_entity.id
_entity.type
_entity.pdbx_description
1 polymer ?
#
loop_
_entity_poly.entity_id
_entity_poly.type
_entity_poly.pdbx_seq_one_letter_code
_entity_poly.pdbx_strand_id
1 'polypeptide(L)'
;LDSNTAHPTVEITQDCRQVYWRRQPSSDIQSPQPYDSQYSVLAKESFSTGQHYWEVIVQDKPYWLIGVTTGTVAKKDNASQSSSSLGVNNTSWCIYHGDGQYLACHDAQEKQLSVEKRVRKLGILVNLQKGELSFYNADSMGLLHTFCVQCEDPLYPMLNPCIDVNGLNKHPLSMLW
;
A
#
# COMPACT_ATOMS: atom_id res chain seq x y z
N LEU A 1 -0.93 -8.48 -9.07
CA LEU A 1 -1.46 -8.69 -7.70
C LEU A 1 -1.68 -10.16 -7.42
N ASP A 2 -1.38 -10.62 -6.21
CA ASP A 2 -1.52 -12.02 -5.79
C ASP A 2 -2.80 -12.25 -4.99
N SER A 3 -3.76 -12.95 -5.59
CA SER A 3 -5.03 -13.31 -4.96
C SER A 3 -4.88 -14.17 -3.70
N ASN A 4 -3.78 -14.91 -3.55
CA ASN A 4 -3.54 -15.74 -2.36
C ASN A 4 -3.20 -14.92 -1.12
N THR A 5 -2.87 -13.63 -1.30
CA THR A 5 -2.46 -12.71 -0.22
C THR A 5 -3.53 -11.69 0.10
N ALA A 6 -4.62 -11.65 -0.68
CA ALA A 6 -5.66 -10.66 -0.52
C ALA A 6 -6.48 -10.90 0.75
N HIS A 7 -6.73 -9.82 1.50
CA HIS A 7 -7.71 -9.85 2.59
C HIS A 7 -9.10 -10.28 2.06
N PRO A 8 -9.92 -11.04 2.81
CA PRO A 8 -11.24 -11.52 2.36
C PRO A 8 -12.27 -10.45 1.94
N THR A 9 -12.05 -9.20 2.33
CA THR A 9 -12.88 -8.03 1.96
C THR A 9 -12.31 -7.25 0.78
N VAL A 10 -11.23 -7.75 0.16
CA VAL A 10 -10.56 -7.13 -0.97
C VAL A 10 -10.79 -8.00 -2.20
N GLU A 11 -11.17 -7.39 -3.31
CA GLU A 11 -11.34 -8.06 -4.59
C GLU A 11 -10.32 -7.58 -5.61
N ILE A 12 -9.83 -8.53 -6.40
CA ILE A 12 -8.87 -8.31 -7.48
C ILE A 12 -9.57 -8.62 -8.80
N THR A 13 -9.33 -7.81 -9.82
CA THR A 13 -9.79 -8.10 -11.18
C THR A 13 -9.12 -9.34 -11.76
N GLN A 14 -9.76 -9.96 -12.76
CA GLN A 14 -9.26 -11.18 -13.40
C GLN A 14 -7.86 -11.03 -14.01
N ASP A 15 -7.53 -9.83 -14.53
CA ASP A 15 -6.22 -9.50 -15.07
C ASP A 15 -5.15 -9.24 -13.99
N CYS A 16 -5.52 -9.34 -12.71
CA CYS A 16 -4.66 -9.14 -11.54
C CYS A 16 -4.01 -7.74 -11.46
N ARG A 17 -4.59 -6.73 -12.13
CA ARG A 17 -4.06 -5.36 -12.17
C ARG A 17 -4.76 -4.40 -11.23
N GLN A 18 -6.03 -4.63 -10.92
CA GLN A 18 -6.82 -3.71 -10.11
C GLN A 18 -7.27 -4.36 -8.82
N VAL A 19 -7.36 -3.54 -7.77
CA VAL A 19 -7.84 -3.94 -6.45
C VAL A 19 -8.83 -2.92 -5.90
N TYR A 20 -9.92 -3.42 -5.33
CA TYR A 20 -10.96 -2.61 -4.70
C TYR A 20 -11.44 -3.27 -3.41
N TRP A 21 -12.02 -2.47 -2.53
CA TRP A 21 -12.68 -3.00 -1.34
C TRP A 21 -14.09 -3.48 -1.70
N ARG A 22 -14.40 -4.71 -1.31
CA ARG A 22 -15.72 -5.32 -1.45
C ARG A 22 -16.51 -5.09 -0.16
N ARG A 23 -17.64 -4.39 -0.30
CA ARG A 23 -18.61 -4.29 0.79
C ARG A 23 -19.21 -5.67 1.06
N GLN A 24 -18.95 -6.23 2.24
CA GLN A 24 -19.67 -7.41 2.71
C GLN A 24 -21.06 -7.02 3.24
N PRO A 25 -22.06 -7.93 3.16
CA PRO A 25 -23.35 -7.73 3.81
C PRO A 25 -23.18 -7.45 5.31
N SER A 26 -24.03 -6.57 5.85
CA SER A 26 -23.92 -5.98 7.18
C SER A 26 -24.03 -6.95 8.38
N SER A 27 -24.20 -8.25 8.14
CA SER A 27 -24.34 -9.26 9.20
C SER A 27 -23.01 -9.66 9.85
N ASP A 28 -21.87 -9.43 9.21
CA ASP A 28 -20.61 -10.11 9.57
C ASP A 28 -19.44 -9.21 10.03
N ILE A 29 -19.61 -7.89 10.19
CA ILE A 29 -18.47 -7.01 10.52
C ILE A 29 -18.82 -5.98 11.61
N GLN A 30 -18.06 -6.00 12.72
CA GLN A 30 -17.96 -4.88 13.67
C GLN A 30 -17.47 -3.63 12.91
N SER A 31 -18.23 -2.54 12.95
CA SER A 31 -17.94 -1.22 12.34
C SER A 31 -16.53 -1.06 11.76
N PRO A 32 -16.31 -1.33 10.46
CA PRO A 32 -14.97 -1.33 9.86
C PRO A 32 -14.38 0.08 9.89
N GLN A 33 -13.13 0.20 10.34
CA GLN A 33 -12.42 1.48 10.36
C GLN A 33 -11.82 1.79 8.98
N PRO A 34 -11.91 3.04 8.48
CA PRO A 34 -11.43 3.38 7.14
C PRO A 34 -9.93 3.19 6.91
N TYR A 35 -9.17 3.23 8.00
CA TYR A 35 -7.71 3.21 8.04
C TYR A 35 -7.16 1.87 8.52
N ASP A 36 -8.00 0.82 8.56
CA ASP A 36 -7.51 -0.51 8.92
C ASP A 36 -6.55 -1.01 7.84
N SER A 37 -5.28 -1.05 8.24
CA SER A 37 -4.15 -1.38 7.39
C SER A 37 -4.16 -2.84 6.95
N GLN A 38 -5.03 -3.69 7.51
CA GLN A 38 -5.18 -5.10 7.18
C GLN A 38 -5.88 -5.38 5.84
N TYR A 39 -6.60 -4.41 5.25
CA TYR A 39 -7.28 -4.56 3.95
C TYR A 39 -6.33 -4.51 2.76
N SER A 40 -5.29 -5.33 2.78
CA SER A 40 -4.17 -5.24 1.86
C SER A 40 -4.06 -6.47 0.95
N VAL A 41 -3.31 -6.31 -0.13
CA VAL A 41 -2.89 -7.36 -1.05
C VAL A 41 -1.44 -7.12 -1.49
N LEU A 42 -0.68 -8.19 -1.70
CA LEU A 42 0.69 -8.13 -2.23
C LEU A 42 0.71 -8.24 -3.76
N ALA A 43 1.76 -7.69 -4.38
CA ALA A 43 2.18 -8.09 -5.72
C ALA A 43 2.74 -9.52 -5.72
N LYS A 44 2.77 -10.17 -6.89
CA LYS A 44 3.41 -11.49 -7.05
C LYS A 44 4.93 -11.34 -7.12
N GLU A 45 5.35 -10.25 -7.73
CA GLU A 45 6.73 -9.85 -7.92
C GLU A 45 7.31 -9.36 -6.58
N SER A 46 8.58 -9.71 -6.36
CA SER A 46 9.36 -9.25 -5.22
C SER A 46 10.76 -8.86 -5.66
N PHE A 47 11.41 -8.02 -4.86
CA PHE A 47 12.68 -7.40 -5.20
C PHE A 47 13.73 -7.72 -4.15
N SER A 48 14.79 -8.43 -4.56
CA SER A 48 15.93 -8.78 -3.69
C SER A 48 17.20 -8.03 -4.03
N THR A 49 17.32 -7.50 -5.26
CA THR A 49 18.51 -6.76 -5.71
C THR A 49 18.14 -5.69 -6.74
N GLY A 50 19.00 -4.70 -6.95
CA GLY A 50 18.89 -3.72 -8.03
C GLY A 50 17.95 -2.55 -7.76
N GLN A 51 17.48 -1.93 -8.84
CA GLN A 51 16.59 -0.78 -8.82
C GLN A 51 15.30 -1.11 -9.59
N HIS A 52 14.16 -0.80 -9.00
CA HIS A 52 12.84 -1.14 -9.55
C HIS A 52 11.90 0.04 -9.42
N TYR A 53 11.10 0.28 -10.45
CA TYR A 53 10.09 1.33 -10.48
C TYR A 53 8.76 0.74 -10.89
N TRP A 54 7.67 1.21 -10.29
CA TRP A 54 6.31 0.93 -10.72
C TRP A 54 5.40 2.08 -10.34
N GLU A 55 4.21 2.11 -10.92
CA GLU A 55 3.21 3.14 -10.66
C GLU A 55 1.91 2.53 -10.17
N VAL A 56 1.19 3.27 -9.33
CA VAL A 56 -0.18 2.94 -8.94
C VAL A 56 -1.09 4.11 -9.28
N ILE A 57 -2.05 3.86 -10.16
CA ILE A 57 -3.12 4.80 -10.44
C ILE A 57 -4.10 4.79 -9.27
N VAL A 58 -4.28 5.96 -8.66
CA VAL A 58 -5.20 6.20 -7.54
C VAL A 58 -6.37 7.13 -7.93
N GLN A 59 -6.25 7.84 -9.06
CA GLN A 59 -7.23 8.82 -9.55
C GLN A 59 -7.64 9.80 -8.43
N ASP A 60 -8.94 10.00 -8.23
CA ASP A 60 -9.48 10.87 -7.22
C ASP A 60 -9.90 10.13 -5.94
N LYS A 61 -9.44 8.87 -5.71
CA LYS A 61 -9.77 8.14 -4.47
C LYS A 61 -9.40 8.96 -3.23
N PRO A 62 -10.33 9.18 -2.29
CA PRO A 62 -10.09 9.97 -1.09
C PRO A 62 -9.26 9.23 -0.03
N TYR A 63 -9.21 7.90 -0.07
CA TYR A 63 -8.45 7.09 0.90
C TYR A 63 -7.70 5.94 0.22
N TRP A 64 -6.44 5.73 0.59
CA TRP A 64 -5.63 4.57 0.21
C TRP A 64 -4.33 4.49 1.04
N LEU A 65 -3.76 3.29 1.18
CA LEU A 65 -2.38 3.07 1.63
C LEU A 65 -1.63 2.27 0.57
N ILE A 66 -0.47 2.76 0.14
CA ILE A 66 0.35 2.11 -0.89
C ILE A 66 1.80 2.12 -0.45
N GLY A 67 2.47 0.98 -0.57
CA GLY A 67 3.84 0.85 -0.10
C GLY A 67 4.49 -0.48 -0.42
N VAL A 68 5.42 -0.87 0.43
CA VAL A 68 6.12 -2.15 0.38
C VAL A 68 6.19 -2.78 1.77
N THR A 69 6.34 -4.09 1.80
CA THR A 69 6.64 -4.86 3.03
C THR A 69 7.76 -5.86 2.77
N THR A 70 8.44 -6.31 3.82
CA THR A 70 9.49 -7.33 3.79
C THR A 70 9.19 -8.47 4.77
N GLY A 71 9.87 -9.61 4.60
CA GLY A 71 9.80 -10.73 5.56
C GLY A 71 8.48 -11.53 5.57
N THR A 72 7.63 -11.38 4.56
CA THR A 72 6.26 -11.95 4.53
C THR A 72 6.19 -13.48 4.39
N VAL A 73 7.32 -14.18 4.16
CA VAL A 73 7.33 -15.63 3.89
C VAL A 73 7.74 -16.50 5.09
N ALA A 74 8.21 -15.92 6.21
CA ALA A 74 8.69 -16.72 7.34
C ALA A 74 7.74 -16.70 8.56
N LYS A 75 7.20 -17.89 8.86
CA LYS A 75 6.63 -18.35 10.14
C LYS A 75 5.19 -17.95 10.45
N LYS A 76 4.32 -18.82 9.93
CA LYS A 76 2.98 -19.18 10.39
C LYS A 76 2.93 -19.73 11.84
N ASP A 77 3.75 -19.23 12.76
CA ASP A 77 3.92 -19.81 14.11
C ASP A 77 3.46 -18.93 15.27
N ASN A 78 3.03 -17.69 15.06
CA ASN A 78 2.32 -16.95 16.12
C ASN A 78 1.27 -16.02 15.53
N ALA A 79 0.01 -16.34 15.80
CA ALA A 79 -1.20 -15.64 15.36
C ALA A 79 -1.41 -14.25 16.01
N SER A 80 -0.35 -13.48 16.28
CA SER A 80 -0.44 -12.23 17.04
C SER A 80 0.23 -11.00 16.41
N GLN A 81 0.92 -11.13 15.27
CA GLN A 81 1.34 -9.96 14.48
C GLN A 81 1.01 -10.19 13.01
N SER A 82 -0.15 -9.68 12.61
CA SER A 82 -0.60 -9.70 11.22
C SER A 82 0.38 -8.89 10.35
N SER A 83 1.24 -9.59 9.63
CA SER A 83 2.12 -9.07 8.57
C SER A 83 1.36 -8.39 7.41
N SER A 84 0.03 -8.27 7.52
CA SER A 84 -0.87 -7.63 6.57
C SER A 84 -1.09 -6.13 6.81
N SER A 85 -0.53 -5.55 7.88
CA SER A 85 -0.74 -4.15 8.23
C SER A 85 0.39 -3.25 7.73
N LEU A 86 0.10 -2.41 6.73
CA LEU A 86 1.04 -1.39 6.21
C LEU A 86 1.30 -0.25 7.22
N GLY A 87 2.56 0.14 7.37
CA GLY A 87 3.01 1.37 8.05
C GLY A 87 3.02 1.32 9.58
N VAL A 88 2.49 0.26 10.19
CA VAL A 88 2.36 0.11 11.66
C VAL A 88 3.41 -0.83 12.28
N ASN A 89 4.31 -1.39 11.47
CA ASN A 89 5.39 -2.26 11.90
C ASN A 89 6.72 -1.83 11.26
N ASN A 90 7.80 -2.37 11.78
CA ASN A 90 9.15 -2.12 11.30
C ASN A 90 9.49 -2.86 9.98
N THR A 91 8.57 -3.66 9.43
CA THR A 91 8.77 -4.39 8.17
C THR A 91 8.00 -3.81 6.99
N SER A 92 7.31 -2.67 7.16
CA SER A 92 6.55 -2.04 6.09
C SER A 92 6.69 -0.52 6.07
N TRP A 93 6.61 0.03 4.86
CA TRP A 93 6.73 1.45 4.56
C TRP A 93 5.66 1.83 3.56
N CYS A 94 4.91 2.90 3.81
CA CYS A 94 3.87 3.33 2.88
C CYS A 94 3.64 4.83 2.87
N ILE A 95 2.91 5.26 1.85
CA ILE A 95 2.21 6.54 1.84
C ILE A 95 0.74 6.25 2.11
N TYR A 96 0.20 6.93 3.11
CA TYR A 96 -1.24 7.02 3.35
C TYR A 96 -1.78 8.30 2.73
N HIS A 97 -2.93 8.21 2.08
CA HIS A 97 -3.78 9.34 1.75
C HIS A 97 -5.13 9.19 2.43
N GLY A 98 -5.62 10.26 3.06
CA GLY A 98 -6.95 10.32 3.63
C GLY A 98 -7.40 11.76 3.83
N ASP A 99 -8.62 12.09 3.38
CA ASP A 99 -9.22 13.42 3.56
C ASP A 99 -8.32 14.60 3.18
N GLY A 100 -7.58 14.46 2.07
CA GLY A 100 -6.69 15.49 1.55
C GLY A 100 -5.30 15.54 2.21
N GLN A 101 -5.09 14.76 3.28
CA GLN A 101 -3.78 14.62 3.92
C GLN A 101 -2.96 13.50 3.27
N TYR A 102 -1.64 13.65 3.35
CA TYR A 102 -0.68 12.64 2.93
C TYR A 102 0.30 12.41 4.08
N LEU A 103 0.49 11.15 4.46
CA LEU A 103 1.43 10.77 5.51
C LEU A 103 2.41 9.74 4.95
N ALA A 104 3.69 9.90 5.29
CA ALA A 104 4.66 8.82 5.21
C ALA A 104 4.61 8.01 6.51
N CYS A 105 4.34 6.72 6.41
CA CYS A 105 4.11 5.85 7.56
C CYS A 105 5.12 4.69 7.60
N HIS A 106 5.72 4.47 8.76
CA HIS A 106 6.62 3.35 9.05
C HIS A 106 6.75 3.16 10.56
N ASP A 107 6.72 1.90 11.04
CA ASP A 107 6.90 1.57 12.46
C ASP A 107 5.99 2.37 13.41
N ALA A 108 4.71 2.52 13.01
CA ALA A 108 3.69 3.31 13.70
C ALA A 108 4.04 4.81 13.88
N GLN A 109 5.07 5.29 13.18
CA GLN A 109 5.40 6.71 13.06
C GLN A 109 4.77 7.27 11.79
N GLU A 110 4.24 8.48 11.90
CA GLU A 110 3.59 9.19 10.81
C GLU A 110 4.26 10.54 10.61
N LYS A 111 4.65 10.83 9.36
CA LYS A 111 5.16 12.14 8.95
C LYS A 111 4.22 12.76 7.94
N GLN A 112 3.60 13.89 8.30
CA GLN A 112 2.78 14.65 7.37
C GLN A 112 3.63 15.21 6.21
N LEU A 113 3.12 15.02 5.00
CA LEU A 113 3.75 15.47 3.76
C LEU A 113 3.04 16.71 3.22
N SER A 114 3.83 17.67 2.75
CA SER A 114 3.31 18.84 2.03
C SER A 114 3.20 18.51 0.55
N VAL A 115 1.97 18.31 0.07
CA VAL A 115 1.71 17.89 -1.31
C VAL A 115 0.97 19.02 -2.03
N GLU A 116 1.67 19.69 -2.96
CA GLU A 116 1.12 20.84 -3.68
C GLU A 116 0.00 20.46 -4.66
N LYS A 117 0.18 19.34 -5.36
CA LYS A 117 -0.77 18.81 -6.34
C LYS A 117 -1.22 17.42 -5.91
N ARG A 118 -2.54 17.22 -5.91
CA ARG A 118 -3.16 15.91 -5.61
C ARG A 118 -2.51 14.82 -6.47
N VAL A 119 -2.12 13.74 -5.81
CA VAL A 119 -1.55 12.56 -6.46
C VAL A 119 -2.68 11.78 -7.12
N ARG A 120 -2.68 11.69 -8.46
CA ARG A 120 -3.57 10.79 -9.22
C ARG A 120 -2.85 9.51 -9.64
N LYS A 121 -1.53 9.56 -9.68
CA LYS A 121 -0.64 8.45 -9.97
C LYS A 121 0.58 8.53 -9.04
N LEU A 122 0.74 7.50 -8.22
CA LEU A 122 1.86 7.38 -7.28
C LEU A 122 2.97 6.58 -7.96
N GLY A 123 4.16 7.14 -8.07
CA GLY A 123 5.36 6.44 -8.52
C GLY A 123 6.15 5.93 -7.33
N ILE A 124 6.64 4.69 -7.39
CA ILE A 124 7.44 4.07 -6.34
C ILE A 124 8.75 3.61 -6.94
N LEU A 125 9.86 4.07 -6.38
CA LEU A 125 11.21 3.69 -6.77
C LEU A 125 11.93 3.02 -5.60
N VAL A 126 12.32 1.78 -5.78
CA VAL A 126 13.17 1.05 -4.85
C VAL A 126 14.59 1.02 -5.42
N ASN A 127 15.58 1.42 -4.62
CA ASN A 127 17.00 1.22 -4.89
C ASN A 127 17.63 0.44 -3.74
N LEU A 128 17.69 -0.89 -3.89
CA LEU A 128 18.19 -1.79 -2.85
C LEU A 128 19.70 -1.64 -2.62
N GLN A 129 20.45 -1.20 -3.63
CA GLN A 129 21.90 -0.97 -3.50
C GLN A 129 22.20 0.23 -2.61
N LYS A 130 21.32 1.24 -2.61
CA LYS A 130 21.43 2.42 -1.75
C LYS A 130 20.61 2.31 -0.47
N GLY A 131 19.75 1.29 -0.36
CA GLY A 131 18.78 1.18 0.73
C GLY A 131 17.77 2.32 0.71
N GLU A 132 17.28 2.72 -0.46
CA GLU A 132 16.34 3.84 -0.62
C GLU A 132 15.01 3.37 -1.19
N LEU A 133 13.92 3.81 -0.57
CA LEU A 133 12.55 3.68 -1.09
C LEU A 133 11.96 5.08 -1.25
N SER A 134 11.73 5.50 -2.49
CA SER A 134 11.26 6.84 -2.81
C SER A 134 9.87 6.82 -3.44
N PHE A 135 9.02 7.76 -3.03
CA PHE A 135 7.66 7.94 -3.51
C PHE A 135 7.53 9.27 -4.24
N TYR A 136 6.81 9.26 -5.37
CA TYR A 136 6.67 10.42 -6.25
C TYR A 136 5.20 10.65 -6.60
N ASN A 137 4.82 11.92 -6.79
CA ASN A 137 3.68 12.26 -7.63
C ASN A 137 4.13 12.07 -9.09
N ALA A 138 3.76 10.94 -9.70
CA ALA A 138 4.27 10.54 -11.02
C ALA A 138 3.82 11.47 -12.16
N ASP A 139 2.69 12.19 -12.00
CA ASP A 139 2.21 13.13 -13.01
C ASP A 139 3.06 14.41 -13.05
N SER A 140 3.61 14.82 -11.91
CA SER A 140 4.45 16.01 -11.78
C SER A 140 5.94 15.71 -11.64
N MET A 141 6.30 14.44 -11.51
CA MET A 141 7.64 13.97 -11.13
C MET A 141 8.15 14.55 -9.79
N GLY A 142 7.26 15.07 -8.95
CA GLY A 142 7.62 15.64 -7.65
C GLY A 142 7.89 14.54 -6.62
N LEU A 143 9.04 14.59 -5.96
CA LEU A 143 9.35 13.70 -4.83
C LEU A 143 8.43 14.03 -3.65
N LEU A 144 7.78 13.00 -3.10
CA LEU A 144 6.93 13.09 -1.92
C LEU A 144 7.72 12.76 -0.65
N HIS A 145 8.42 11.63 -0.68
CA HIS A 145 9.19 11.14 0.47
C HIS A 145 10.20 10.07 0.07
N THR A 146 11.27 9.95 0.85
CA THR A 146 12.24 8.85 0.74
C THR A 146 12.46 8.25 2.12
N PHE A 147 12.28 6.93 2.22
CA PHE A 147 12.68 6.14 3.39
C PHE A 147 14.06 5.53 3.18
N CYS A 148 14.80 5.37 4.27
CA CYS A 148 15.93 4.46 4.34
C CYS A 148 15.40 3.06 4.64
N VAL A 149 15.69 2.10 3.76
CA VAL A 149 15.24 0.71 3.84
C VAL A 149 16.46 -0.19 3.78
N GLN A 150 16.82 -0.76 4.92
CA GLN A 150 17.84 -1.81 5.02
C GLN A 150 17.12 -3.13 5.27
N CYS A 151 16.97 -3.95 4.23
CA CYS A 151 16.36 -5.27 4.34
C CYS A 151 17.22 -6.31 3.61
N GLU A 152 17.44 -7.45 4.28
CA GLU A 152 18.06 -8.63 3.67
C GLU A 152 17.03 -9.49 2.93
N ASP A 153 15.78 -9.42 3.39
CA ASP A 153 14.63 -10.12 2.80
C ASP A 153 14.09 -9.36 1.57
N PRO A 154 13.44 -10.06 0.61
CA PRO A 154 12.82 -9.43 -0.54
C PRO A 154 11.75 -8.40 -0.14
N LEU A 155 11.65 -7.32 -0.90
CA LEU A 155 10.56 -6.35 -0.79
C LEU A 155 9.39 -6.75 -1.69
N TYR A 156 8.18 -6.66 -1.15
CA TYR A 156 6.92 -6.94 -1.84
C TYR A 156 6.09 -5.66 -1.91
N PRO A 157 5.73 -5.18 -3.12
CA PRO A 157 4.74 -4.13 -3.27
C PRO A 157 3.40 -4.54 -2.66
N MET A 158 2.74 -3.59 -2.01
CA MET A 158 1.53 -3.83 -1.22
C MET A 158 0.54 -2.69 -1.37
N LEU A 159 -0.72 -3.03 -1.66
CA LEU A 159 -1.80 -2.08 -1.93
C LEU A 159 -2.95 -2.31 -0.96
N ASN A 160 -3.46 -1.23 -0.37
CA ASN A 160 -4.67 -1.21 0.43
C ASN A 160 -5.63 -0.14 -0.15
N PRO A 161 -6.77 -0.54 -0.75
CA PRO A 161 -7.71 0.40 -1.36
C PRO A 161 -8.53 1.21 -0.34
N CYS A 162 -8.37 0.97 0.97
CA CYS A 162 -9.24 1.41 2.07
C CYS A 162 -10.71 0.99 1.89
N ILE A 163 -11.50 1.09 2.94
CA ILE A 163 -12.94 0.78 2.85
C ILE A 163 -13.69 1.81 2.02
N ASP A 164 -14.90 1.43 1.60
CA ASP A 164 -15.83 2.39 1.03
C ASP A 164 -16.49 3.27 2.12
N VAL A 165 -16.05 4.52 2.22
CA VAL A 165 -16.62 5.54 3.11
C VAL A 165 -17.82 6.20 2.41
N ASN A 166 -19.03 5.84 2.81
CA ASN A 166 -20.29 6.43 2.30
C ASN A 166 -20.47 6.42 0.77
N GLY A 167 -19.82 5.49 0.06
CA GLY A 167 -19.90 5.43 -1.40
C GLY A 167 -18.82 6.22 -2.13
N LEU A 168 -17.94 6.92 -1.41
CA LEU A 168 -16.96 7.86 -1.98
C LEU A 168 -15.62 7.20 -2.33
N ASN A 169 -15.36 5.96 -1.90
CA ASN A 169 -14.05 5.31 -2.08
C ASN A 169 -14.12 4.01 -2.88
N LYS A 170 -15.10 3.90 -3.79
CA LYS A 170 -15.37 2.69 -4.60
C LYS A 170 -14.41 2.43 -5.74
N HIS A 171 -13.70 3.45 -6.22
CA HIS A 171 -12.77 3.28 -7.33
C HIS A 171 -11.62 2.33 -6.95
N PRO A 172 -11.09 1.56 -7.91
CA PRO A 172 -9.97 0.66 -7.63
C PRO A 172 -8.64 1.41 -7.57
N LEU A 173 -7.65 0.77 -6.95
CA LEU A 173 -6.25 1.05 -7.22
C LEU A 173 -5.82 0.19 -8.43
N SER A 174 -5.07 0.76 -9.37
CA SER A 174 -4.58 0.01 -10.54
C SER A 174 -3.05 0.03 -10.58
N MET A 175 -2.44 -1.15 -10.58
CA MET A 175 -1.00 -1.35 -10.61
C MET A 175 -0.48 -1.34 -12.05
N LEU A 176 0.58 -0.59 -12.29
CA LEU A 176 1.32 -0.49 -13.54
C LEU A 176 2.78 -0.84 -13.29
N TRP A 177 3.27 -1.87 -13.97
CA TRP A 177 4.69 -2.25 -14.01
C TRP A 177 5.44 -1.46 -15.08
#